data_AF-A0BH00-F1
#
_entry.id   AF-A0BH00-F1
#
_cell.length_a   1.000
_cell.length_b   1.000
_cell.length_c   1.000
_cell.angle_alpha   90.00
_cell.angle_beta   90.00
_cell.angle_gamma   90.00
#
_symmetry.space_group_name_H-M   'P 1'
#
loop_
_entity.id
_entity.type
_entity.pdbx_description
1 polymer ?
#
loop_
_entity_poly.entity_id
_entity_poly.type
_entity_poly.pdbx_seq_one_letter_code
_entity_poly.pdbx_strand_id
1 'polypeptide(L)'
;MSWDAYVSNLTANGVLEYAAIIGIDGNIWASNFGVAALPSYQADVPDEKNPDIITKVAYDEKTTFVHALTHKGEPGNVAGIRINNQKYYSISFDGEQKSWYLKKNKGGACVAWSNTVAVFASFSQTINAENGAPQNASDCNKRVLDMAKYLADSGY
;
A
#
# COMPACT_ATOMS: atom_id res chain seq x y z
N MET A 1 19.50 0.87 -12.54
CA MET A 1 18.20 0.18 -12.70
C MET A 1 17.12 1.24 -12.66
N SER A 2 16.06 1.11 -13.47
CA SER A 2 14.90 2.01 -13.38
C SER A 2 13.99 1.60 -12.22
N TRP A 3 13.18 2.55 -11.71
CA TRP A 3 12.20 2.27 -10.67
C TRP A 3 11.17 1.22 -11.09
N ASP A 4 10.82 1.17 -12.37
CA ASP A 4 9.92 0.16 -12.95
C ASP A 4 10.47 -1.26 -12.86
N ALA A 5 11.80 -1.42 -12.87
CA ALA A 5 12.42 -2.73 -12.71
C ALA A 5 12.21 -3.29 -11.29
N TYR A 6 12.21 -2.43 -10.27
CA TYR A 6 11.90 -2.83 -8.89
C TYR A 6 10.44 -3.24 -8.75
N VAL A 7 9.51 -2.50 -9.34
CA VAL A 7 8.08 -2.87 -9.36
C VAL A 7 7.89 -4.21 -10.07
N SER A 8 8.52 -4.39 -11.23
CA SER A 8 8.46 -5.64 -11.98
C SER A 8 9.00 -6.83 -11.19
N ASN A 9 10.08 -6.63 -10.42
CA ASN A 9 10.63 -7.65 -9.53
C ASN A 9 9.67 -7.99 -8.37
N LEU A 10 9.06 -6.97 -7.75
CA LEU A 10 8.07 -7.17 -6.69
C LEU A 10 6.91 -8.02 -7.19
N THR A 11 6.36 -7.73 -8.37
CA THR A 11 5.21 -8.44 -8.93
C THR A 11 5.58 -9.73 -9.67
N ALA A 12 6.86 -10.10 -9.73
CA ALA A 12 7.31 -11.29 -10.44
C ALA A 12 6.62 -12.56 -9.92
N ASN A 13 6.37 -13.51 -10.81
CA ASN A 13 5.73 -14.79 -10.53
C ASN A 13 4.25 -14.67 -10.10
N GLY A 14 3.61 -13.51 -10.32
CA GLY A 14 2.21 -13.26 -9.97
C GLY A 14 1.91 -13.30 -8.47
N VAL A 15 2.92 -13.17 -7.62
CA VAL A 15 2.78 -13.30 -6.16
C VAL A 15 2.10 -12.08 -5.51
N LEU A 16 2.15 -10.93 -6.19
CA LEU A 16 1.53 -9.68 -5.78
C LEU A 16 0.54 -9.23 -6.84
N GLU A 17 -0.54 -8.61 -6.38
CA GLU A 17 -1.58 -8.03 -7.24
C GLU A 17 -1.12 -6.67 -7.77
N TYR A 18 -0.69 -5.79 -6.86
CA TYR A 18 -0.15 -4.48 -7.20
C TYR A 18 1.09 -4.16 -6.38
N ALA A 19 1.98 -3.33 -6.93
CA ALA A 19 3.13 -2.79 -6.25
C ALA A 19 3.44 -1.36 -6.71
N ALA A 20 3.99 -0.56 -5.81
CA ALA A 20 4.46 0.78 -6.09
C ALA A 20 5.69 1.13 -5.28
N ILE A 21 6.55 1.94 -5.88
CA ILE A 21 7.60 2.68 -5.23
C ILE A 21 7.12 4.12 -5.10
N ILE A 22 7.04 4.62 -3.88
CA ILE A 22 6.48 5.92 -3.54
C ILE A 22 7.55 6.67 -2.75
N GLY A 23 7.81 7.94 -3.06
CA GLY A 23 8.64 8.79 -2.18
C GLY A 23 7.96 8.99 -0.82
N ILE A 24 8.72 9.34 0.23
CA ILE A 24 8.09 9.63 1.54
C ILE A 24 7.12 10.81 1.46
N ASP A 25 7.30 11.67 0.46
CA ASP A 25 6.43 12.79 0.11
C ASP A 25 5.10 12.36 -0.55
N GLY A 26 4.90 11.05 -0.79
CA GLY A 26 3.71 10.48 -1.39
C GLY A 26 3.68 10.53 -2.92
N ASN A 27 4.75 10.98 -3.58
CA ASN A 27 4.83 10.94 -5.04
C ASN A 27 5.18 9.53 -5.53
N ILE A 28 4.43 9.01 -6.51
CA ILE A 28 4.72 7.70 -7.10
C ILE A 28 5.95 7.84 -8.01
N TRP A 29 6.98 7.04 -7.76
CA TRP A 29 8.18 6.95 -8.60
C TRP A 29 8.06 5.82 -9.64
N ALA A 30 7.39 4.73 -9.29
CA ALA A 30 6.96 3.69 -10.21
C ALA A 30 5.78 2.92 -9.62
N SER A 31 4.85 2.46 -10.45
CA SER A 31 3.76 1.57 -10.01
C SER A 31 3.20 0.75 -11.16
N ASN A 32 2.47 -0.31 -10.83
CA ASN A 32 1.63 -1.03 -11.79
C ASN A 32 0.12 -0.72 -11.61
N PHE A 33 -0.22 0.39 -10.95
CA PHE A 33 -1.61 0.76 -10.67
C PHE A 33 -2.38 1.26 -11.90
N GLY A 34 -1.66 1.69 -12.95
CA GLY A 34 -2.24 2.38 -14.09
C GLY A 34 -2.53 3.87 -13.85
N VAL A 35 -2.08 4.42 -12.71
CA VAL A 35 -2.16 5.85 -12.39
C VAL A 35 -0.77 6.45 -12.15
N ALA A 36 -0.55 7.69 -12.58
CA ALA A 36 0.73 8.38 -12.44
C ALA A 36 0.94 9.02 -11.05
N ALA A 37 -0.14 9.18 -10.27
CA ALA A 37 -0.12 9.76 -8.93
C ALA A 37 -1.25 9.17 -8.09
N LEU A 38 -1.08 9.24 -6.76
CA LEU A 38 -2.15 8.93 -5.80
C LEU A 38 -3.28 9.97 -5.97
N PRO A 39 -4.50 9.56 -6.36
CA PRO A 39 -5.57 10.48 -6.74
C PRO A 39 -6.28 11.13 -5.56
N SER A 40 -6.94 12.25 -5.85
CA SER A 40 -7.92 12.89 -4.96
C SER A 40 -9.31 12.75 -5.56
N TYR A 41 -10.30 12.36 -4.74
CA TYR A 41 -11.67 12.05 -5.16
C TYR A 41 -12.65 12.14 -3.98
N GLN A 42 -13.94 11.85 -4.21
CA GLN A 42 -14.91 11.72 -3.12
C GLN A 42 -15.03 10.25 -2.71
N ALA A 43 -14.65 9.94 -1.47
CA ALA A 43 -14.76 8.60 -0.93
C ALA A 43 -16.11 8.40 -0.23
N ASP A 44 -16.73 7.26 -0.51
CA ASP A 44 -17.95 6.82 0.14
C ASP A 44 -17.62 6.26 1.54
N VAL A 45 -18.23 6.84 2.57
CA VAL A 45 -18.11 6.45 3.97
C VAL A 45 -19.49 6.06 4.50
N PRO A 46 -19.74 4.76 4.76
CA PRO A 46 -20.96 4.32 5.42
C PRO A 46 -21.04 4.84 6.86
N ASP A 47 -22.24 5.22 7.30
CA ASP A 47 -22.49 5.60 8.69
C ASP A 47 -22.31 4.41 9.64
N GLU A 48 -21.80 4.67 10.84
CA GLU A 48 -21.50 3.62 11.83
C GLU A 48 -22.76 2.92 12.36
N LYS A 49 -23.90 3.62 12.41
CA LYS A 49 -25.17 3.12 12.94
C LYS A 49 -26.07 2.56 11.85
N ASN A 50 -25.94 3.08 10.63
CA ASN A 50 -26.69 2.58 9.49
C ASN A 50 -25.83 2.52 8.22
N PRO A 51 -25.29 1.34 7.86
CA PRO A 51 -24.45 1.16 6.67
C PRO A 51 -25.09 1.56 5.33
N ASP A 52 -26.43 1.67 5.27
CA ASP A 52 -27.15 2.12 4.06
C ASP A 52 -27.04 3.63 3.83
N ILE A 53 -26.63 4.39 4.85
CA ILE A 53 -26.39 5.83 4.75
C ILE A 53 -24.93 6.06 4.36
N ILE A 54 -24.72 6.52 3.13
CA ILE A 54 -23.38 6.81 2.59
C ILE A 54 -23.14 8.32 2.59
N THR A 55 -22.09 8.75 3.28
CA THR A 55 -21.60 10.12 3.22
C THR A 55 -20.41 10.21 2.28
N LYS A 56 -20.42 11.19 1.37
CA LYS A 56 -19.29 11.47 0.50
C LYS A 56 -18.34 12.45 1.17
N VAL A 57 -17.10 12.02 1.37
CA VAL A 57 -16.06 12.82 2.01
C VAL A 57 -14.96 13.08 1.00
N ALA A 58 -14.47 14.33 0.93
CA ALA A 58 -13.30 14.66 0.14
C ALA A 58 -12.09 13.85 0.64
N TYR A 59 -11.44 13.15 -0.27
CA TYR A 59 -10.37 12.22 0.03
C TYR A 59 -9.19 12.43 -0.91
N ASP A 60 -7.99 12.40 -0.35
CA ASP A 60 -6.75 12.58 -1.08
C ASP A 60 -5.77 11.50 -0.62
N GLU A 61 -5.54 10.51 -1.49
CA GLU A 61 -4.70 9.35 -1.17
C GLU A 61 -3.28 9.76 -0.80
N LYS A 62 -2.72 10.77 -1.46
CA LYS A 62 -1.35 11.23 -1.21
C LYS A 62 -1.23 11.78 0.20
N THR A 63 -2.05 12.76 0.55
CA THR A 63 -1.99 13.43 1.86
C THR A 63 -2.32 12.46 2.99
N THR A 64 -3.32 11.57 2.80
CA THR A 64 -3.66 10.55 3.79
C THR A 64 -2.56 9.50 3.93
N PHE A 65 -1.91 9.07 2.85
CA PHE A 65 -0.81 8.13 2.91
C PHE A 65 0.39 8.71 3.67
N VAL A 66 0.82 9.93 3.32
CA VAL A 66 1.94 10.61 3.99
C VAL A 66 1.60 10.84 5.46
N HIS A 67 0.39 11.31 5.77
CA HIS A 67 -0.06 11.50 7.14
C HIS A 67 0.01 10.19 7.94
N ALA A 68 -0.51 9.09 7.38
CA ALA A 68 -0.49 7.79 8.06
C ALA A 68 0.93 7.27 8.28
N LEU A 69 1.84 7.49 7.34
CA LEU A 69 3.23 7.09 7.46
C LEU A 69 3.92 7.81 8.63
N THR A 70 3.60 9.09 8.87
CA THR A 70 4.18 9.87 9.98
C THR A 70 3.43 9.75 11.31
N HIS A 71 2.18 9.26 11.29
CA HIS A 71 1.31 9.14 12.46
C HIS A 71 0.97 7.67 12.78
N LYS A 72 1.95 6.78 12.68
CA LYS A 72 1.85 5.38 13.14
C LYS A 72 0.67 4.60 12.53
N GLY A 73 0.35 4.86 11.26
CA GLY A 73 -0.71 4.20 10.52
C GLY A 73 -2.10 4.83 10.72
N GLU A 74 -2.19 6.00 11.36
CA GLU A 74 -3.43 6.76 11.53
C GLU A 74 -3.71 7.63 10.30
N PRO A 75 -4.81 7.39 9.56
CA PRO A 75 -5.07 8.08 8.28
C PRO A 75 -5.46 9.56 8.43
N GLY A 76 -5.87 10.01 9.62
CA GLY A 76 -6.34 11.39 9.83
C GLY A 76 -7.63 11.77 9.08
N ASN A 77 -8.17 10.87 8.26
CA ASN A 77 -9.39 11.04 7.46
C ASN A 77 -10.38 9.91 7.77
N VAL A 78 -11.65 10.26 7.92
CA VAL A 78 -12.76 9.35 8.25
C VAL A 78 -12.98 8.24 7.21
N ALA A 79 -12.55 8.46 5.96
CA ALA A 79 -12.63 7.45 4.91
C ALA A 79 -11.58 6.33 5.01
N GLY A 80 -10.68 6.41 6.00
CA GLY A 80 -9.64 5.43 6.29
C GLY A 80 -8.39 5.58 5.41
N ILE A 81 -7.50 4.59 5.41
CA ILE A 81 -6.38 4.52 4.46
C ILE A 81 -6.84 3.85 3.16
N ARG A 82 -6.56 4.49 2.04
CA ARG A 82 -6.85 3.97 0.69
C ARG A 82 -5.62 4.17 -0.19
N ILE A 83 -5.36 3.17 -1.02
CA ILE A 83 -4.29 3.19 -2.03
C ILE A 83 -4.85 2.54 -3.28
N ASN A 84 -4.78 3.23 -4.41
CA ASN A 84 -5.37 2.80 -5.69
C ASN A 84 -6.89 2.56 -5.57
N ASN A 85 -7.59 3.51 -4.94
CA ASN A 85 -9.01 3.51 -4.59
C ASN A 85 -9.48 2.30 -3.74
N GLN A 86 -8.56 1.49 -3.23
CA GLN A 86 -8.87 0.34 -2.40
C GLN A 86 -8.72 0.72 -0.93
N LYS A 87 -9.78 0.53 -0.13
CA LYS A 87 -9.73 0.73 1.33
C LYS A 87 -8.97 -0.41 2.01
N TYR A 88 -8.07 -0.04 2.91
CA TYR A 88 -7.32 -0.95 3.79
C TYR A 88 -7.55 -0.59 5.26
N TYR A 89 -7.27 -1.55 6.13
CA TYR A 89 -7.26 -1.37 7.58
C TYR A 89 -5.87 -1.70 8.12
N SER A 90 -5.33 -0.83 8.98
CA SER A 90 -4.10 -1.08 9.71
C SER A 90 -4.23 -2.31 10.60
N ILE A 91 -3.28 -3.24 10.47
CA ILE A 91 -3.15 -4.41 11.35
C ILE A 91 -2.07 -4.15 12.40
N SER A 92 -0.90 -3.70 11.94
CA SER A 92 0.25 -3.41 12.79
C SER A 92 1.14 -2.40 12.10
N PHE A 93 1.64 -1.44 12.87
CA PHE A 93 2.59 -0.43 12.43
C PHE A 93 3.81 -0.49 13.35
N ASP A 94 4.98 -0.71 12.77
CA ASP A 94 6.25 -0.73 13.47
C ASP A 94 7.16 0.37 12.88
N GLY A 95 7.34 1.45 13.64
CA GLY A 95 8.18 2.57 13.24
C GLY A 95 9.68 2.28 13.34
N GLU A 96 10.10 1.30 14.15
CA GLU A 96 11.50 0.91 14.29
C GLU A 96 11.93 0.01 13.13
N GLN A 97 11.10 -0.99 12.81
CA GLN A 97 11.30 -1.87 11.66
C GLN A 97 10.87 -1.23 10.33
N LYS A 98 10.33 -0.01 10.38
CA LYS A 98 9.78 0.72 9.23
C LYS A 98 8.85 -0.14 8.38
N SER A 99 7.89 -0.78 9.03
CA SER A 99 6.93 -1.68 8.40
C SER A 99 5.50 -1.39 8.84
N TRP A 100 4.55 -1.53 7.92
CA TRP A 100 3.14 -1.29 8.14
C TRP A 100 2.32 -2.32 7.37
N TYR A 101 1.61 -3.15 8.12
CA TYR A 101 0.79 -4.23 7.58
C TYR A 101 -0.67 -3.81 7.53
N LEU A 102 -1.29 -4.09 6.39
CA LEU A 102 -2.62 -3.67 6.02
C LEU A 102 -3.47 -4.89 5.64
N LYS A 103 -4.74 -4.90 6.00
CA LYS A 103 -5.73 -5.88 5.51
C LYS A 103 -6.78 -5.22 4.63
N LYS A 104 -7.29 -5.96 3.66
CA LYS A 104 -8.51 -5.65 2.92
C LYS A 104 -9.41 -6.89 2.87
N ASN A 105 -10.60 -6.76 2.32
CA ASN A 105 -11.45 -7.92 2.12
C ASN A 105 -10.74 -8.94 1.21
N LYS A 106 -10.65 -10.20 1.65
CA LYS A 106 -9.94 -11.31 0.96
C LYS A 106 -8.51 -10.96 0.50
N GLY A 107 -7.78 -10.17 1.28
CA GLY A 107 -6.41 -9.80 0.91
C GLY A 107 -5.77 -8.84 1.90
N GLY A 108 -4.71 -8.17 1.45
CA GLY A 108 -4.01 -7.20 2.27
C GLY A 108 -2.97 -6.43 1.48
N ALA A 109 -2.17 -5.67 2.21
CA ALA A 109 -1.02 -4.98 1.68
C ALA A 109 0.07 -4.85 2.74
N CYS A 110 1.28 -4.57 2.28
CA CYS A 110 2.41 -4.23 3.12
C CYS A 110 3.01 -2.94 2.59
N VAL A 111 3.37 -2.06 3.52
CA VAL A 111 4.21 -0.89 3.28
C VAL A 111 5.46 -1.05 4.12
N ALA A 112 6.63 -0.92 3.51
CA ALA A 112 7.89 -0.78 4.22
C ALA A 112 8.65 0.40 3.65
N TRP A 113 9.45 1.09 4.46
CA TRP A 113 10.10 2.32 4.00
C TRP A 113 11.55 2.45 4.46
N SER A 114 12.30 3.26 3.72
CA SER A 114 13.67 3.66 3.98
C SER A 114 13.69 5.12 4.50
N ASN A 115 14.69 5.92 4.16
CA ASN A 115 14.72 7.34 4.54
C ASN A 115 14.01 8.25 3.53
N THR A 116 13.98 7.84 2.26
CA THR A 116 13.45 8.62 1.13
C THR A 116 12.37 7.88 0.33
N VAL A 117 12.19 6.58 0.56
CA VAL A 117 11.27 5.73 -0.22
C VAL A 117 10.37 4.88 0.67
N ALA A 118 9.11 4.73 0.27
CA ALA A 118 8.17 3.72 0.71
C ALA A 118 7.89 2.73 -0.42
N VAL A 119 8.03 1.44 -0.11
CA VAL A 119 7.65 0.31 -0.96
C VAL A 119 6.28 -0.16 -0.51
N PHE A 120 5.32 -0.13 -1.43
CA PHE A 120 3.97 -0.67 -1.21
C PHE A 120 3.76 -1.89 -2.10
N ALA A 121 3.09 -2.91 -1.57
CA ALA A 121 2.45 -3.92 -2.40
C ALA A 121 1.17 -4.48 -1.79
N SER A 122 0.24 -4.89 -2.66
CA SER A 122 -0.99 -5.59 -2.28
C SER A 122 -1.00 -7.04 -2.75
N PHE A 123 -1.75 -7.86 -2.02
CA PHE A 123 -2.07 -9.23 -2.40
C PHE A 123 -3.57 -9.49 -2.27
N SER A 124 -4.07 -10.44 -3.06
CA SER A 124 -5.45 -10.91 -2.99
C SER A 124 -5.50 -12.43 -2.93
N GLN A 125 -6.22 -12.96 -1.94
CA GLN A 125 -6.48 -14.40 -1.81
C GLN A 125 -7.43 -14.93 -2.90
N THR A 126 -8.00 -14.04 -3.73
CA THR A 126 -8.81 -14.43 -4.90
C THR A 126 -7.99 -14.56 -6.17
N ILE A 127 -6.70 -14.24 -6.11
CA ILE A 127 -5.77 -14.32 -7.24
C ILE A 127 -4.76 -15.41 -6.90
N ASN A 128 -4.52 -16.30 -7.86
CA ASN A 128 -3.46 -17.30 -7.73
C ASN A 128 -2.17 -16.74 -8.31
N ALA A 129 -1.07 -16.98 -7.61
CA ALA A 129 0.26 -16.81 -8.17
C ALA A 129 0.54 -17.87 -9.26
N GLU A 130 1.64 -17.72 -9.99
CA GLU A 130 1.98 -18.63 -11.10
C GLU A 130 2.18 -20.09 -10.63
N ASN A 131 2.52 -20.29 -9.35
CA ASN A 131 2.63 -21.63 -8.75
C ASN A 131 1.27 -22.29 -8.44
N GLY A 132 0.16 -21.63 -8.76
CA GLY A 132 -1.21 -22.11 -8.53
C GLY A 132 -1.74 -21.90 -7.11
N ALA A 133 -0.91 -21.42 -6.17
CA ALA A 133 -1.34 -21.09 -4.82
C ALA A 133 -1.95 -19.68 -4.75
N PRO A 134 -2.94 -19.42 -3.87
CA PRO A 134 -3.44 -18.07 -3.63
C PRO A 134 -2.32 -17.14 -3.14
N GLN A 135 -2.36 -15.88 -3.57
CA GLN A 135 -1.46 -14.88 -3.00
C GLN A 135 -1.71 -14.72 -1.49
N ASN A 136 -0.66 -14.44 -0.74
CA ASN A 136 -0.70 -14.45 0.71
C ASN A 136 0.16 -13.33 1.33
N ALA A 137 -0.09 -13.07 2.61
CA ALA A 137 0.62 -12.04 3.36
C ALA A 137 2.11 -12.35 3.55
N SER A 138 2.47 -13.63 3.71
CA SER A 138 3.85 -14.02 3.99
C SER A 138 4.79 -13.63 2.84
N ASP A 139 4.42 -14.01 1.62
CA ASP A 139 5.22 -13.69 0.44
C ASP A 139 5.22 -12.18 0.14
N CYS A 140 4.07 -11.52 0.34
CA CYS A 140 3.96 -10.08 0.15
C CYS A 140 4.85 -9.30 1.11
N ASN A 141 4.71 -9.57 2.41
CA ASN A 141 5.50 -8.90 3.45
C ASN A 141 6.98 -9.11 3.23
N LYS A 142 7.41 -10.35 2.95
CA LYS A 142 8.83 -10.65 2.73
C LYS A 142 9.41 -9.84 1.56
N ARG A 143 8.74 -9.82 0.41
CA ARG A 143 9.20 -9.08 -0.78
C ARG A 143 9.29 -7.58 -0.53
N VAL A 144 8.29 -7.01 0.14
CA VAL A 144 8.25 -5.57 0.44
C VAL A 144 9.35 -5.19 1.42
N LEU A 145 9.55 -5.97 2.49
CA LEU A 145 10.60 -5.73 3.48
C LEU A 145 12.00 -5.89 2.89
N ASP A 146 12.24 -6.96 2.11
CA ASP A 146 13.54 -7.21 1.47
C ASP A 146 13.88 -6.08 0.49
N MET A 147 12.89 -5.59 -0.27
CA MET A 147 13.07 -4.46 -1.19
C MET A 147 13.35 -3.15 -0.45
N ALA A 148 12.57 -2.83 0.58
CA ALA A 148 12.78 -1.61 1.36
C ALA A 148 14.15 -1.61 2.04
N LYS A 149 14.58 -2.76 2.57
CA LYS A 149 15.92 -2.93 3.12
C LYS A 149 17.01 -2.74 2.07
N TYR A 150 16.88 -3.37 0.90
CA TYR A 150 17.82 -3.19 -0.20
C TYR A 150 17.95 -1.72 -0.63
N LEU A 151 16.84 -1.00 -0.71
CA LEU A 151 16.83 0.42 -1.04
C LEU A 151 17.50 1.26 0.05
N ALA A 152 17.23 0.97 1.32
CA ALA A 152 17.91 1.63 2.44
C ALA A 152 19.43 1.41 2.42
N ASP A 153 19.87 0.16 2.19
CA ASP A 153 21.29 -0.19 2.08
C ASP A 153 21.95 0.47 0.85
N SER A 154 21.16 0.77 -0.19
CA SER A 154 21.60 1.50 -1.39
C SER A 154 21.61 3.02 -1.24
N GLY A 155 21.31 3.55 -0.04
CA GLY A 155 21.34 4.97 0.29
C GLY A 155 20.03 5.73 0.06
N TYR A 156 18.93 5.02 -0.19
CA TYR A 156 17.60 5.61 -0.30
C TYR A 156 16.85 5.63 1.04
#